data_AF-A0A0R2TVQ9-F1
#
_entry.id   AF-A0A0R2TVQ9-F1
#
_cell.length_a   1.000
_cell.length_b   1.000
_cell.length_c   1.000
_cell.angle_alpha   90.00
_cell.angle_beta   90.00
_cell.angle_gamma   90.00
#
_symmetry.space_group_name_H-M   'P 1'
#
loop_
_entity.id
_entity.type
_entity.pdbx_description
1 polymer ?
#
loop_
_entity_poly.entity_id
_entity_poly.type
_entity_poly.pdbx_seq_one_letter_code
_entity_poly.pdbx_strand_id
1 'polypeptide(L)'
;MVEELKHELQQVKQRQLDDYLDIDRRLGSQALDGNNVDSASIAAKSLVGAPLVQERVDGSINDRATDSASVNGFILPAVDDDVVKIDYETASNMLLKARDIDGAATALKLHLEKYPTSLYTANAHYWLGEIYLLQRQDELARQSFTTIVEQYPNHPKVMDSNFKLGKIYFQLGQNKLARRFLETAAASSGGVASKAQSYLDSNF
;
A
#
# COMPACT_ATOMS: atom_id res chain seq x y z
N MET A 1 -19.31 -20.81 27.18
CA MET A 1 -18.62 -19.51 27.36
C MET A 1 -17.35 -19.38 26.53
N VAL A 2 -16.37 -20.32 26.56
CA VAL A 2 -15.13 -20.16 25.75
C VAL A 2 -15.37 -20.27 24.24
N GLU A 3 -16.22 -21.20 23.79
CA GLU A 3 -16.53 -21.35 22.36
C GLU A 3 -17.33 -20.15 21.81
N GLU A 4 -18.20 -19.54 22.62
CA GLU A 4 -18.99 -18.37 22.25
C GLU A 4 -18.11 -17.13 22.06
N LEU A 5 -17.17 -16.89 22.99
CA LEU A 5 -16.19 -15.81 22.90
C LEU A 5 -15.28 -15.95 21.65
N LYS A 6 -14.89 -17.18 21.32
CA LYS A 6 -14.09 -17.48 20.12
C LYS A 6 -14.87 -17.19 18.84
N HIS A 7 -16.15 -17.55 18.80
CA HIS A 7 -17.05 -17.27 17.68
C HIS A 7 -17.28 -15.76 17.51
N GLU A 8 -17.50 -15.02 18.60
CA GLU A 8 -17.66 -13.56 18.57
C GLU A 8 -16.38 -12.87 18.08
N LEU A 9 -15.20 -13.29 18.56
CA LEU A 9 -13.93 -12.75 18.10
C LEU A 9 -13.72 -13.00 16.59
N GLN A 10 -14.09 -14.18 16.11
CA GLN A 10 -14.05 -14.50 14.69
C GLN A 10 -15.02 -13.64 13.87
N GLN A 11 -16.25 -13.40 14.36
CA GLN A 11 -17.21 -12.51 13.69
C GLN A 11 -16.74 -11.06 13.66
N VAL A 12 -16.17 -10.55 14.76
CA VAL A 12 -15.61 -9.19 14.81
C VAL A 12 -14.45 -9.06 13.82
N LYS A 13 -13.57 -10.05 13.76
CA LYS A 13 -12.47 -10.06 12.78
C LYS A 13 -12.99 -10.14 11.35
N GLN A 14 -14.04 -10.91 11.09
CA GLN A 14 -14.69 -11.00 9.79
C GLN A 14 -15.26 -9.64 9.36
N ARG A 15 -16.02 -8.97 10.23
CA ARG A 15 -16.57 -7.64 9.92
C ARG A 15 -15.49 -6.62 9.63
N GLN A 16 -14.40 -6.62 10.40
CA GLN A 16 -13.26 -5.76 10.11
C GLN A 16 -12.69 -6.02 8.72
N LEU A 17 -12.59 -7.29 8.33
CA LEU A 17 -12.12 -7.70 7.00
C LEU A 17 -13.05 -7.19 5.89
N ASP A 18 -14.36 -7.38 6.08
CA ASP A 18 -15.41 -6.95 5.13
C ASP A 18 -15.39 -5.42 4.95
N ASP A 19 -15.28 -4.66 6.05
CA ASP A 19 -15.18 -3.20 6.04
C ASP A 19 -13.91 -2.72 5.30
N TYR A 20 -12.78 -3.42 5.43
CA TYR A 20 -11.54 -3.09 4.72
C TYR A 20 -11.68 -3.23 3.19
N LEU A 21 -12.55 -4.12 2.72
CA LEU A 21 -12.72 -4.39 1.30
C LEU A 21 -13.67 -3.45 0.61
N ASP A 22 -14.70 -2.98 1.32
CA ASP A 22 -15.54 -1.92 0.77
C ASP A 22 -14.67 -0.68 0.50
N ILE A 23 -13.71 -0.41 1.38
CA ILE A 23 -12.69 0.62 1.18
C ILE A 23 -11.82 0.31 -0.04
N ASP A 24 -11.27 -0.91 -0.17
CA ASP A 24 -10.40 -1.27 -1.30
C ASP A 24 -11.15 -1.26 -2.65
N ARG A 25 -12.40 -1.72 -2.68
CA ARG A 25 -13.26 -1.73 -3.86
C ARG A 25 -13.58 -0.30 -4.30
N ARG A 26 -13.91 0.57 -3.34
CA ARG A 26 -14.16 1.99 -3.60
C ARG A 26 -12.90 2.72 -4.07
N LEU A 27 -11.74 2.41 -3.49
CA LEU A 27 -10.45 2.98 -3.92
C LEU A 27 -10.08 2.52 -5.32
N GLY A 28 -10.27 1.24 -5.64
CA GLY A 28 -10.07 0.71 -6.99
C GLY A 28 -10.97 1.39 -8.03
N SER A 29 -12.24 1.65 -7.71
CA SER A 29 -13.12 2.42 -8.61
C SER A 29 -12.76 3.90 -8.70
N GLN A 30 -12.33 4.52 -7.59
CA GLN A 30 -12.05 5.96 -7.54
C GLN A 30 -10.70 6.32 -8.18
N ALA A 31 -9.74 5.39 -8.21
CA ALA A 31 -8.49 5.55 -8.94
C ALA A 31 -8.66 5.54 -10.47
N LEU A 32 -9.69 4.83 -10.98
CA LEU A 32 -9.99 4.77 -12.41
C LEU A 32 -10.75 6.01 -12.91
N ASP A 33 -11.51 6.67 -12.04
CA ASP A 33 -12.19 7.95 -12.34
C ASP A 33 -11.27 9.17 -12.16
N GLY A 34 -10.05 8.99 -11.63
CA GLY A 34 -9.13 10.06 -11.26
C GLY A 34 -8.35 10.72 -12.42
N ASN A 35 -8.57 10.31 -13.68
CA ASN A 35 -7.84 10.86 -14.83
C ASN A 35 -8.36 12.21 -15.35
N ASN A 36 -9.05 12.98 -14.52
CA ASN A 36 -9.29 14.41 -14.75
C ASN A 36 -9.77 15.09 -13.46
N VAL A 37 -8.88 15.80 -12.76
CA VAL A 37 -9.07 17.18 -12.30
C VAL A 37 -7.74 17.77 -11.79
N ASP A 38 -7.23 18.71 -12.58
CA ASP A 38 -6.62 19.97 -12.15
C ASP A 38 -5.24 19.97 -11.47
N SER A 39 -4.23 19.90 -12.33
CA SER A 39 -2.97 20.63 -12.14
C SER A 39 -3.23 22.14 -12.15
N ALA A 40 -3.63 22.74 -11.02
CA ALA A 40 -3.59 24.19 -10.84
C ALA A 40 -3.67 24.61 -9.37
N SER A 41 -2.51 24.65 -8.67
CA SER A 41 -2.12 25.73 -7.74
C SER A 41 -1.00 25.27 -6.80
N ILE A 42 0.23 25.28 -7.31
CA ILE A 42 1.41 25.57 -6.47
C ILE A 42 1.97 26.92 -6.92
N ALA A 43 1.22 27.98 -6.64
CA ALA A 43 1.75 29.34 -6.64
C ALA A 43 2.53 29.57 -5.33
N ALA A 44 3.74 29.04 -5.25
CA ALA A 44 4.72 29.45 -4.25
C ALA A 44 5.74 30.39 -4.91
N LYS A 45 5.48 31.69 -4.74
CA LYS A 45 6.40 32.80 -4.97
C LYS A 45 7.64 32.58 -4.09
N SER A 46 8.83 32.48 -4.68
CA SER A 46 10.08 32.80 -3.98
C SER A 46 11.09 33.41 -4.95
N LEU A 47 11.47 34.65 -4.65
CA LEU A 47 12.50 35.42 -5.33
C LEU A 47 13.89 35.02 -4.81
N VAL A 48 14.92 35.16 -5.64
CA VAL A 48 16.15 35.98 -5.43
C VAL A 48 17.32 35.40 -6.24
N GLY A 49 17.99 36.28 -7.02
CA GLY A 49 19.42 36.17 -7.34
C GLY A 49 19.80 36.04 -8.82
N ALA A 50 20.27 37.11 -9.45
CA ALA A 50 20.90 37.19 -10.77
C ALA A 50 22.37 37.70 -10.62
N PRO A 51 23.23 37.86 -11.65
CA PRO A 51 23.37 37.20 -12.98
C PRO A 51 24.86 36.90 -13.41
N LEU A 52 25.04 36.47 -14.68
CA LEU A 52 26.25 36.48 -15.56
C LEU A 52 27.28 35.35 -15.31
N VAL A 53 27.69 34.53 -16.29
CA VAL A 53 28.53 34.91 -17.46
C VAL A 53 28.21 34.07 -18.70
N GLN A 54 28.48 34.70 -19.84
CA GLN A 54 28.11 34.41 -21.20
C GLN A 54 29.33 33.90 -21.98
N GLU A 55 29.21 32.79 -22.70
CA GLU A 55 30.15 32.47 -23.77
C GLU A 55 29.35 32.14 -25.04
N ARG A 56 29.49 33.03 -26.03
CA ARG A 56 28.98 32.89 -27.39
C ARG A 56 30.00 32.10 -28.21
N VAL A 57 29.54 31.11 -28.96
CA VAL A 57 30.10 30.82 -30.29
C VAL A 57 28.94 30.65 -31.27
N ASP A 58 29.10 31.34 -32.38
CA ASP A 58 28.20 31.56 -33.51
C ASP A 58 28.15 30.34 -34.44
N GLY A 59 27.01 30.10 -35.12
CA GLY A 59 26.89 29.08 -36.17
C GLY A 59 25.50 28.46 -36.38
N SER A 60 24.65 29.15 -37.16
CA SER A 60 23.50 28.69 -37.98
C SER A 60 23.55 27.19 -38.37
N ILE A 61 22.51 26.33 -38.33
CA ILE A 61 21.15 26.39 -38.93
C ILE A 61 20.28 25.26 -38.32
N ASN A 62 18.98 25.52 -38.15
CA ASN A 62 17.94 24.53 -37.83
C ASN A 62 17.80 23.47 -38.95
N ASP A 63 17.86 22.18 -38.60
CA ASP A 63 16.83 21.20 -38.96
C ASP A 63 17.17 19.80 -38.41
N ARG A 64 16.11 19.06 -38.07
CA ARG A 64 16.06 17.65 -37.66
C ARG A 64 16.20 17.35 -36.17
N ALA A 65 15.03 17.34 -35.53
CA ALA A 65 14.71 16.42 -34.46
C ALA A 65 14.99 14.97 -34.91
N THR A 66 15.95 14.32 -34.27
CA THR A 66 16.02 12.87 -33.98
C THR A 66 17.30 12.64 -33.18
N ASP A 67 17.21 12.45 -31.86
CA ASP A 67 17.81 11.29 -31.19
C ASP A 67 17.40 11.29 -29.71
N SER A 68 16.18 10.83 -29.42
CA SER A 68 15.88 10.33 -28.08
C SER A 68 16.52 8.97 -27.97
N ALA A 69 17.66 8.93 -27.29
CA ALA A 69 18.37 7.71 -26.97
C ALA A 69 17.40 6.67 -26.37
N SER A 70 17.18 5.59 -27.12
CA SER A 70 16.58 4.35 -26.65
C SER A 70 17.35 3.82 -25.44
N VAL A 71 16.84 4.09 -24.24
CA VAL A 71 17.04 3.18 -23.12
C VAL A 71 16.03 2.06 -23.32
N ASN A 72 16.53 0.83 -23.47
CA ASN A 72 15.76 -0.40 -23.65
C ASN A 72 14.63 -0.53 -22.61
N GLY A 73 13.46 0.00 -22.95
CA GLY A 73 12.22 -0.26 -22.27
C GLY A 73 11.71 -1.62 -22.74
N PHE A 74 11.79 -2.61 -21.88
CA PHE A 74 10.99 -3.82 -22.05
C PHE A 74 9.53 -3.36 -21.93
N ILE A 75 8.89 -3.02 -23.05
CA ILE A 75 7.47 -2.71 -23.10
C ILE A 75 6.76 -4.03 -22.85
N LEU A 76 6.49 -4.33 -21.59
CA LEU A 76 5.48 -5.30 -21.24
C LEU A 76 4.19 -4.82 -21.91
N PRO A 77 3.42 -5.70 -22.58
CA PRO A 77 2.12 -5.31 -23.11
C PRO A 77 1.34 -4.66 -21.97
N ALA A 78 0.76 -3.47 -22.23
CA ALA A 78 -0.10 -2.80 -21.28
C ALA A 78 -1.18 -3.80 -20.86
N VAL A 79 -1.04 -4.35 -19.66
CA VAL A 79 -2.02 -5.29 -19.13
C VAL A 79 -3.28 -4.49 -18.91
N ASP A 80 -4.39 -4.99 -19.43
CA ASP A 80 -5.71 -4.41 -19.21
C ASP A 80 -5.99 -4.35 -17.69
N ASP A 81 -6.22 -3.13 -17.18
CA ASP A 81 -6.48 -2.88 -15.76
C ASP A 81 -7.68 -3.68 -15.25
N ASP A 82 -8.67 -3.98 -16.10
CA ASP A 82 -9.81 -4.82 -15.74
C ASP A 82 -9.37 -6.28 -15.48
N VAL A 83 -8.41 -6.78 -16.24
CA VAL A 83 -7.84 -8.12 -16.03
C VAL A 83 -7.04 -8.17 -14.73
N VAL A 84 -6.27 -7.12 -14.42
CA VAL A 84 -5.54 -7.01 -13.15
C VAL A 84 -6.50 -6.98 -11.97
N LYS A 85 -7.58 -6.20 -12.08
CA LYS A 85 -8.62 -6.11 -11.06
C LYS A 85 -9.32 -7.44 -10.83
N ILE A 86 -9.77 -8.12 -11.88
CA ILE A 86 -10.45 -9.42 -11.76
C ILE A 86 -9.56 -10.46 -11.09
N ASP A 87 -8.27 -10.47 -11.42
CA ASP A 87 -7.29 -11.38 -10.82
C ASP A 87 -7.13 -11.12 -9.31
N TYR A 88 -6.95 -9.86 -8.92
CA TYR A 88 -6.92 -9.44 -7.51
C TYR A 88 -8.22 -9.75 -6.76
N GLU A 89 -9.37 -9.42 -7.35
CA GLU A 89 -10.68 -9.68 -6.76
C GLU A 89 -10.92 -11.18 -6.57
N THR A 90 -10.47 -12.01 -7.51
CA THR A 90 -10.54 -13.47 -7.39
C THR A 90 -9.72 -13.96 -6.19
N ALA A 91 -8.46 -13.53 -6.09
CA ALA A 91 -7.54 -13.91 -5.02
C ALA A 91 -8.07 -13.48 -3.64
N SER A 92 -8.55 -12.24 -3.51
CA SER A 92 -9.14 -11.73 -2.28
C SER A 92 -10.46 -12.46 -1.94
N ASN A 93 -11.35 -12.72 -2.90
CA ASN A 93 -12.59 -13.46 -2.65
C ASN A 93 -12.35 -14.87 -2.07
N MET A 94 -11.24 -15.53 -2.40
CA MET A 94 -10.87 -16.83 -1.82
C MET A 94 -10.66 -16.73 -0.29
N LEU A 95 -9.98 -15.67 0.16
CA LEU A 95 -9.74 -15.42 1.59
C LEU A 95 -11.07 -15.19 2.34
N LEU A 96 -12.00 -14.48 1.70
CA LEU A 96 -13.12 -13.82 2.37
C LEU A 96 -14.41 -14.62 2.33
N LYS A 97 -14.69 -15.22 1.17
CA LYS A 97 -15.94 -15.96 0.91
C LYS A 97 -15.71 -17.46 1.03
N ALA A 98 -14.65 -17.97 0.40
CA ALA A 98 -14.34 -19.39 0.44
C ALA A 98 -13.62 -19.80 1.73
N ARG A 99 -13.07 -18.83 2.48
CA ARG A 99 -12.18 -19.07 3.64
C ARG A 99 -10.97 -19.94 3.27
N ASP A 100 -10.59 -19.91 2.00
CA ASP A 100 -9.43 -20.62 1.48
C ASP A 100 -8.20 -19.75 1.68
N ILE A 101 -7.66 -19.79 2.89
CA ILE A 101 -6.52 -18.97 3.32
C ILE A 101 -5.28 -19.29 2.47
N ASP A 102 -5.03 -20.57 2.22
CA ASP A 102 -3.84 -21.04 1.50
C ASP A 102 -3.96 -20.76 0.00
N GLY A 103 -5.14 -20.99 -0.58
CA GLY A 103 -5.43 -20.64 -1.97
C GLY A 103 -5.34 -19.13 -2.21
N ALA A 104 -5.88 -18.32 -1.30
CA ALA A 104 -5.76 -16.87 -1.37
C ALA A 104 -4.31 -16.39 -1.29
N ALA A 105 -3.51 -16.95 -0.38
CA ALA A 105 -2.09 -16.61 -0.29
C ALA A 105 -1.35 -16.93 -1.60
N THR A 106 -1.65 -18.09 -2.20
CA THR A 106 -1.06 -18.50 -3.48
C THR A 106 -1.47 -17.56 -4.61
N ALA A 107 -2.76 -17.24 -4.70
CA ALA A 107 -3.29 -16.35 -5.73
C ALA A 107 -2.76 -14.92 -5.59
N LEU A 108 -2.65 -14.38 -4.37
CA LEU A 108 -2.09 -13.04 -4.12
C LEU A 108 -0.60 -12.97 -4.44
N LYS A 109 0.17 -14.02 -4.16
CA LYS A 109 1.58 -14.09 -4.59
C LYS A 109 1.70 -14.07 -6.11
N LEU A 110 0.90 -14.89 -6.79
CA LEU A 110 0.88 -14.92 -8.25
C LEU A 110 0.46 -13.56 -8.84
N HIS A 111 -0.50 -12.88 -8.21
CA HIS A 111 -0.90 -11.52 -8.58
C HIS A 111 0.29 -10.54 -8.51
N LEU A 112 1.06 -10.57 -7.42
CA LEU A 112 2.23 -9.72 -7.24
C LEU A 112 3.35 -10.04 -8.24
N GLU A 113 3.54 -11.31 -8.59
CA GLU A 113 4.50 -11.73 -9.61
C GLU A 113 4.10 -11.26 -11.01
N LYS A 114 2.81 -11.36 -11.34
CA LYS A 114 2.28 -11.03 -12.66
C LYS A 114 2.11 -9.52 -12.85
N TYR A 115 1.77 -8.80 -11.78
CA TYR A 115 1.46 -7.37 -11.80
C TYR A 115 2.18 -6.61 -10.66
N PRO A 116 3.53 -6.55 -10.69
CA PRO A 116 4.34 -6.01 -9.60
C PRO A 116 4.19 -4.50 -9.40
N THR A 117 3.59 -3.77 -10.34
CA THR A 117 3.42 -2.31 -10.30
C THR A 117 1.96 -1.89 -10.47
N SER A 118 1.00 -2.75 -10.13
CA SER A 118 -0.42 -2.43 -10.26
C SER A 118 -0.92 -1.54 -9.12
N LEU A 119 -2.07 -0.90 -9.33
CA LEU A 119 -2.76 -0.17 -8.28
C LEU A 119 -3.24 -1.08 -7.12
N TYR A 120 -3.22 -2.41 -7.30
CA TYR A 120 -3.59 -3.40 -6.30
C TYR A 120 -2.40 -3.97 -5.54
N THR A 121 -1.15 -3.69 -5.96
CA THR A 121 0.05 -4.28 -5.36
C THR A 121 0.15 -4.01 -3.86
N ALA A 122 -0.09 -2.77 -3.41
CA ALA A 122 -0.10 -2.44 -1.98
C ALA A 122 -1.19 -3.19 -1.20
N ASN A 123 -2.38 -3.33 -1.78
CA ASN A 123 -3.48 -4.09 -1.17
C ASN A 123 -3.17 -5.59 -1.12
N ALA A 124 -2.57 -6.15 -2.17
CA ALA A 124 -2.17 -7.56 -2.19
C ALA A 124 -1.12 -7.87 -1.12
N HIS A 125 -0.13 -6.98 -0.93
CA HIS A 125 0.78 -7.06 0.22
C HIS A 125 0.04 -6.98 1.56
N TYR A 126 -0.97 -6.12 1.68
CA TYR A 126 -1.75 -5.99 2.93
C TYR A 126 -2.46 -7.31 3.26
N TRP A 127 -3.13 -7.91 2.29
CA TRP A 127 -3.82 -9.20 2.47
C TRP A 127 -2.85 -10.34 2.79
N LEU A 128 -1.70 -10.40 2.13
CA LEU A 128 -0.66 -11.37 2.50
C LEU A 128 -0.19 -11.16 3.94
N GLY A 129 0.00 -9.91 4.38
CA GLY A 129 0.33 -9.59 5.76
C GLY A 129 -0.70 -10.12 6.76
N GLU A 130 -2.00 -9.91 6.49
CA GLU A 130 -3.08 -10.44 7.33
C GLU A 130 -3.14 -11.97 7.35
N ILE A 131 -2.92 -12.62 6.19
CA ILE A 131 -2.86 -14.08 6.09
C ILE A 131 -1.68 -14.62 6.90
N TYR A 132 -0.50 -14.02 6.78
CA TYR A 132 0.66 -14.45 7.54
C TYR A 132 0.46 -14.28 9.05
N LEU A 133 -0.20 -13.20 9.50
CA LEU A 133 -0.59 -13.06 10.91
C LEU A 133 -1.58 -14.14 11.37
N LEU A 134 -2.53 -14.54 10.52
CA LEU A 134 -3.44 -15.65 10.80
C LEU A 134 -2.68 -16.98 10.95
N GLN A 135 -1.64 -17.17 10.13
CA GLN A 135 -0.80 -18.36 10.12
C GLN A 135 0.36 -18.32 11.12
N ARG A 136 0.45 -17.30 11.99
CA ARG A 136 1.57 -17.10 12.95
C ARG A 136 2.95 -16.95 12.29
N GLN A 137 2.98 -16.50 11.04
CA GLN A 137 4.21 -16.26 10.27
C GLN A 137 4.60 -14.78 10.41
N ASP A 138 4.97 -14.37 11.62
CA ASP A 138 5.16 -12.95 11.97
C ASP A 138 6.23 -12.25 11.11
N GLU A 139 7.29 -12.97 10.73
CA GLU A 139 8.37 -12.42 9.90
C GLU A 139 7.92 -12.16 8.45
N LEU A 140 7.10 -13.05 7.88
CA LEU A 140 6.52 -12.83 6.55
C LEU A 140 5.46 -11.72 6.58
N ALA A 141 4.66 -11.65 7.65
CA ALA A 141 3.75 -10.54 7.87
C ALA A 141 4.51 -9.20 7.95
N ARG A 142 5.62 -9.17 8.72
CA ARG A 142 6.48 -8.00 8.86
C ARG A 142 6.96 -7.51 7.49
N GLN A 143 7.47 -8.41 6.65
CA GLN A 143 7.95 -8.06 5.32
C GLN A 143 6.83 -7.47 4.45
N SER A 144 5.67 -8.12 4.41
CA SER A 144 4.50 -7.64 3.65
C SER A 144 4.06 -6.22 4.05
N PHE A 145 3.93 -5.94 5.35
CA PHE A 145 3.54 -4.59 5.80
C PHE A 145 4.66 -3.57 5.63
N THR A 146 5.92 -3.98 5.75
CA THR A 146 7.08 -3.09 5.50
C THR A 146 7.08 -2.61 4.07
N THR A 147 6.82 -3.49 3.09
CA THR A 147 6.72 -3.11 1.68
C THR A 147 5.70 -1.98 1.47
N ILE A 148 4.55 -2.02 2.15
CA ILE A 148 3.52 -0.97 2.02
C ILE A 148 4.04 0.37 2.56
N VAL A 149 4.63 0.35 3.75
CA VAL A 149 5.13 1.58 4.40
C VAL A 149 6.29 2.21 3.62
N GLU A 150 7.19 1.38 3.07
CA GLU A 150 8.40 1.86 2.40
C GLU A 150 8.17 2.20 0.92
N GLN A 151 7.40 1.39 0.20
CA GLN A 151 7.23 1.55 -1.25
C GLN A 151 5.95 2.28 -1.64
N TYR A 152 4.95 2.31 -0.76
CA TYR A 152 3.64 2.91 -1.03
C TYR A 152 3.23 3.94 0.03
N PRO A 153 4.08 4.92 0.39
CA PRO A 153 3.88 5.80 1.56
C PRO A 153 2.62 6.67 1.51
N ASN A 154 2.03 6.88 0.34
CA ASN A 154 0.78 7.63 0.16
C ASN A 154 -0.47 6.75 0.12
N HIS A 155 -0.31 5.42 0.23
CA HIS A 155 -1.41 4.49 0.09
C HIS A 155 -2.30 4.50 1.36
N PRO A 156 -3.64 4.39 1.23
CA PRO A 156 -4.55 4.45 2.39
C PRO A 156 -4.27 3.42 3.49
N LYS A 157 -3.69 2.26 3.14
CA LYS A 157 -3.32 1.20 4.09
C LYS A 157 -2.00 1.43 4.85
N VAL A 158 -1.29 2.54 4.62
CA VAL A 158 0.00 2.78 5.27
C VAL A 158 -0.14 2.90 6.78
N MET A 159 -1.15 3.63 7.26
CA MET A 159 -1.35 3.81 8.72
C MET A 159 -1.79 2.51 9.40
N ASP A 160 -2.65 1.72 8.74
CA ASP A 160 -2.98 0.37 9.19
C ASP A 160 -1.75 -0.55 9.20
N SER A 161 -0.89 -0.47 8.17
CA SER A 161 0.35 -1.25 8.10
C SER A 161 1.34 -0.87 9.19
N ASN A 162 1.45 0.43 9.53
CA ASN A 162 2.22 0.90 10.68
C ASN A 162 1.68 0.31 11.99
N PHE A 163 0.36 0.31 12.20
CA PHE A 163 -0.24 -0.31 13.38
C PHE A 163 0.07 -1.81 13.45
N LYS A 164 -0.04 -2.54 12.32
CA LYS A 164 0.28 -3.98 12.24
C LYS A 164 1.76 -4.24 12.55
N LEU A 165 2.67 -3.48 11.95
CA LEU A 165 4.11 -3.54 12.24
C LEU A 165 4.41 -3.27 13.71
N GLY A 166 3.77 -2.26 14.30
CA GLY A 166 3.91 -1.93 15.71
C GLY A 166 3.59 -3.13 16.62
N LYS A 167 2.48 -3.81 16.34
CA LYS A 167 2.09 -5.04 17.06
C LYS A 167 3.07 -6.19 16.84
N ILE A 168 3.52 -6.41 15.60
CA ILE A 168 4.48 -7.47 15.27
C ILE A 168 5.81 -7.23 16.02
N TYR A 169 6.36 -6.02 15.95
CA TYR A 169 7.59 -5.70 16.66
C TYR A 169 7.45 -5.81 18.18
N PHE A 170 6.27 -5.53 18.73
CA PHE A 170 6.00 -5.73 20.16
C PHE A 170 6.06 -7.22 20.53
N GLN A 171 5.43 -8.08 19.72
CA GLN A 171 5.45 -9.54 19.90
C GLN A 171 6.87 -10.11 19.78
N LEU A 172 7.71 -9.52 18.92
CA LEU A 172 9.12 -9.87 18.78
C LEU A 172 10.03 -9.29 19.87
N GLY A 173 9.47 -8.58 20.87
CA GLY A 173 10.23 -7.95 21.96
C GLY A 173 11.00 -6.69 21.55
N GLN A 174 10.82 -6.21 20.33
CA GLN A 174 11.48 -5.02 19.78
C GLN A 174 10.71 -3.74 20.15
N ASN A 175 10.54 -3.54 21.46
CA ASN A 175 9.65 -2.53 22.06
C ASN A 175 9.90 -1.10 21.58
N LYS A 176 11.16 -0.72 21.31
CA LYS A 176 11.48 0.61 20.78
C LYS A 176 10.94 0.82 19.36
N LEU A 177 11.06 -0.18 18.50
CA LEU A 177 10.50 -0.11 17.13
C LEU A 177 8.99 -0.17 17.18
N ALA A 178 8.44 -1.08 17.98
CA ALA A 178 7.01 -1.20 18.20
C ALA A 178 6.36 0.14 18.57
N ARG A 179 6.90 0.83 19.58
CA ARG A 179 6.41 2.16 20.00
C ARG A 179 6.42 3.16 18.84
N ARG A 180 7.51 3.24 18.06
CA ARG A 180 7.62 4.19 16.92
C ARG A 180 6.56 3.96 15.85
N PHE A 181 6.35 2.70 15.46
CA PHE A 181 5.35 2.34 14.46
C PHE A 181 3.92 2.62 14.97
N LEU A 182 3.65 2.34 16.25
CA LEU A 182 2.37 2.64 16.88
C LEU A 182 2.12 4.15 17.01
N GLU A 183 3.13 4.94 17.40
CA GLU A 183 3.03 6.40 17.46
C GLU A 183 2.74 7.01 16.08
N THR A 184 3.39 6.48 15.03
CA THR A 184 3.13 6.88 13.64
C THR A 184 1.67 6.58 13.25
N ALA A 185 1.16 5.40 13.59
CA ALA A 185 -0.25 5.06 13.36
C ALA A 185 -1.21 5.91 14.20
N ALA A 186 -0.86 6.24 15.44
CA ALA A 186 -1.66 7.07 16.35
C ALA A 186 -1.75 8.54 15.90
N ALA A 187 -0.74 9.03 15.17
CA ALA A 187 -0.74 10.39 14.60
C ALA A 187 -1.72 10.56 13.42
N SER A 188 -2.29 9.46 12.90
CA SER A 188 -3.33 9.52 11.88
C SER A 188 -4.70 9.89 12.46
N SER A 189 -5.76 9.84 11.64
CA SER A 189 -7.13 10.07 12.07
C SER A 189 -8.00 8.81 11.96
N GLY A 190 -9.08 8.74 12.75
CA GLY A 190 -10.07 7.67 12.65
C GLY A 190 -9.72 6.41 13.44
N GLY A 191 -10.28 5.28 13.03
CA GLY A 191 -10.25 4.05 13.84
C GLY A 191 -8.86 3.49 14.10
N VAL A 192 -7.94 3.60 13.14
CA VAL A 192 -6.55 3.13 13.32
C VAL A 192 -5.80 3.96 14.36
N ALA A 193 -6.01 5.28 14.40
CA ALA A 193 -5.41 6.17 15.39
C ALA A 193 -5.85 5.79 16.81
N SER A 194 -7.16 5.61 17.02
CA SER A 194 -7.70 5.19 18.32
C SER A 194 -7.20 3.81 18.75
N LYS A 195 -7.09 2.85 17.82
CA LYS A 195 -6.54 1.51 18.10
C LYS A 195 -5.07 1.59 18.49
N ALA A 196 -4.27 2.38 17.79
CA ALA A 196 -2.85 2.55 18.06
C ALA A 196 -2.62 3.23 19.42
N GLN A 197 -3.36 4.30 19.73
CA GLN A 197 -3.29 4.97 21.02
C GLN A 197 -3.66 4.04 22.17
N SER A 198 -4.78 3.33 22.06
CA SER A 198 -5.19 2.36 23.08
C SER A 198 -4.15 1.25 23.29
N TYR A 199 -3.49 0.80 22.22
CA TYR A 199 -2.43 -0.19 22.31
C TYR A 199 -1.19 0.36 23.01
N LEU A 200 -0.79 1.60 22.73
CA LEU A 200 0.28 2.29 23.43
C LEU A 200 -0.03 2.36 24.93
N ASP A 201 -1.17 2.94 25.31
CA ASP A 201 -1.54 3.16 26.72
C ASP A 201 -1.60 1.86 27.54
N SER A 202 -1.91 0.73 26.89
CA SER A 202 -2.08 -0.56 27.58
C SER A 202 -0.77 -1.37 27.70
N ASN A 203 0.26 -1.08 26.90
CA ASN A 203 1.44 -1.95 26.77
C ASN A 203 2.78 -1.24 27.04
N PHE A 204 2.76 0.08 27.23
CA PHE A 204 3.93 0.95 27.19
C PHE A 204 3.89 2.08 28.20
#